data_AF-A0A7C7JZS3-F1
#
_entry.id   AF-A0A7C7JZS3-F1
#
_cell.length_a   1.000
_cell.length_b   1.000
_cell.length_c   1.000
_cell.angle_alpha   90.00
_cell.angle_beta   90.00
_cell.angle_gamma   90.00
#
_symmetry.space_group_name_H-M   'P 1'
#
loop_
_entity.id
_entity.type
_entity.pdbx_description
1 polymer ?
#
loop_
_entity_poly.entity_id
_entity_poly.type
_entity_poly.pdbx_seq_one_letter_code
_entity_poly.pdbx_strand_id
1 'polypeptide(L)'
;MYKFFTNKKWFLWAYLGSFVILTSLWVSVQIDVKINEWFGEFYDMIQKALGTPNAITMDEYMGGLISFAKLATMWIVLGLATSFLTAHFLFRWRTSMVEWYHSVFDKARTIEGASQRVQEDTIKFSRILESLGTSFIESIMVLIEFFPLLMGLSIGIPILWFGDWEYSLVAGAFLWAVGGTILMVILAYLLRLVGIEYDL
;
A
#
# COMPACT_ATOMS: atom_id res chain seq x y z
N MET A 1 -8.09 -9.53 22.01
CA MET A 1 -7.76 -9.30 20.58
C MET A 1 -8.69 -10.08 19.63
N TYR A 2 -8.64 -11.41 19.55
CA TYR A 2 -9.53 -12.23 18.69
C TYR A 2 -11.04 -12.12 19.00
N LYS A 3 -11.40 -11.62 20.19
CA LYS A 3 -12.78 -11.34 20.58
C LYS A 3 -13.47 -10.30 19.69
N PHE A 4 -12.72 -9.46 18.97
CA PHE A 4 -13.30 -8.54 18.00
C PHE A 4 -14.00 -9.26 16.84
N PHE A 5 -13.36 -10.32 16.33
CA PHE A 5 -13.87 -11.12 15.22
C PHE A 5 -14.89 -12.18 15.65
N THR A 6 -14.91 -12.57 16.93
CA THR A 6 -15.77 -13.65 17.43
C THR A 6 -16.99 -13.18 18.22
N ASN A 7 -17.01 -11.94 18.72
CA ASN A 7 -18.13 -11.42 19.49
C ASN A 7 -19.24 -10.85 18.57
N LYS A 8 -20.48 -11.29 18.76
CA LYS A 8 -21.67 -10.84 17.99
C LYS A 8 -21.84 -9.31 17.98
N LYS A 9 -21.43 -8.62 19.05
CA LYS A 9 -21.48 -7.15 19.15
C LYS A 9 -20.60 -6.46 18.09
N TRP A 10 -19.44 -7.05 17.78
CA TRP A 10 -18.41 -6.46 16.94
C TRP A 10 -18.30 -7.11 15.56
N PHE A 11 -18.96 -8.26 15.36
CA PHE A 11 -18.90 -9.06 14.14
C PHE A 11 -19.13 -8.26 12.85
N LEU A 12 -20.20 -7.45 12.79
CA LEU A 12 -20.49 -6.64 11.61
C LEU A 12 -19.35 -5.68 11.29
N TRP A 13 -18.84 -4.97 12.30
CA TRP A 13 -17.70 -4.06 12.11
C TRP A 13 -16.43 -4.81 11.74
N ALA A 14 -16.18 -5.96 12.35
CA ALA A 14 -14.99 -6.75 12.12
C ALA A 14 -14.91 -7.27 10.69
N TYR A 15 -16.00 -7.84 10.14
CA TYR A 15 -15.98 -8.42 8.80
C TYR A 15 -16.34 -7.41 7.71
N LEU A 16 -17.41 -6.64 7.88
CA LEU A 16 -17.83 -5.65 6.90
C LEU A 16 -16.82 -4.49 6.82
N GLY A 17 -16.33 -4.01 7.97
CA GLY A 17 -15.31 -2.98 8.00
C GLY A 17 -14.01 -3.42 7.34
N SER A 18 -13.53 -4.64 7.65
CA SER A 18 -12.35 -5.20 6.97
C SER A 18 -12.57 -5.35 5.48
N PHE A 19 -13.73 -5.87 5.06
CA PHE A 19 -14.05 -6.01 3.65
C PHE A 19 -14.05 -4.66 2.91
N VAL A 20 -14.72 -3.64 3.47
CA VAL A 20 -14.76 -2.31 2.88
C VAL A 20 -13.36 -1.69 2.78
N ILE A 21 -12.52 -1.81 3.81
CA ILE A 21 -11.15 -1.31 3.78
C ILE A 21 -10.34 -2.03 2.69
N LEU A 22 -10.37 -3.36 2.65
CA LEU A 22 -9.64 -4.16 1.66
C LEU A 22 -10.09 -3.87 0.23
N THR A 23 -11.41 -3.74 0.00
CA THR A 23 -11.94 -3.34 -1.30
C THR A 23 -11.52 -1.92 -1.65
N SER A 24 -11.50 -1.00 -0.70
CA SER A 24 -11.06 0.38 -0.96
C SER A 24 -9.58 0.43 -1.35
N LEU A 25 -8.71 -0.32 -0.66
CA LEU A 25 -7.30 -0.46 -1.05
C LEU A 25 -7.15 -1.00 -2.46
N TRP A 26 -7.91 -2.04 -2.82
CA TRP A 26 -7.91 -2.57 -4.17
C TRP A 26 -8.31 -1.53 -5.23
N VAL A 27 -9.36 -0.75 -4.95
CA VAL A 27 -9.77 0.34 -5.86
C VAL A 27 -8.70 1.44 -5.94
N SER A 28 -7.98 1.75 -4.85
CA SER A 28 -6.86 2.70 -4.90
C SER A 28 -5.79 2.27 -5.89
N VAL A 29 -5.34 1.00 -5.81
CA VAL A 29 -4.29 0.49 -6.70
C VAL A 29 -4.75 0.50 -8.17
N GLN A 30 -6.01 0.16 -8.43
CA GLN A 30 -6.59 0.26 -9.77
C GLN A 30 -6.60 1.69 -10.31
N ILE A 31 -6.81 2.70 -9.45
CA ILE A 31 -6.70 4.11 -9.85
C ILE A 31 -5.23 4.46 -10.13
N ASP A 32 -4.28 3.95 -9.34
CA ASP A 32 -2.84 4.19 -9.56
C ASP A 32 -2.37 3.64 -10.92
N VAL A 33 -2.83 2.45 -11.32
CA VAL A 33 -2.56 1.90 -12.66
C VAL A 33 -3.12 2.80 -13.75
N LYS A 34 -4.37 3.25 -13.62
CA LYS A 34 -4.98 4.16 -14.62
C LYS A 34 -4.27 5.50 -14.71
N ILE A 35 -3.79 6.02 -13.59
CA ILE A 35 -2.96 7.22 -13.57
C ILE A 35 -1.64 6.97 -14.32
N ASN A 36 -1.03 5.79 -14.15
CA ASN A 36 0.18 5.41 -14.85
C ASN A 36 -0.04 5.29 -16.37
N GLU A 37 -1.09 4.60 -16.80
CA GLU A 37 -1.48 4.51 -18.21
C GLU A 37 -1.73 5.90 -18.81
N TRP A 38 -2.46 6.76 -18.08
CA TRP A 38 -2.71 8.14 -18.49
C TRP A 38 -1.41 8.92 -18.67
N PHE A 39 -0.42 8.75 -17.78
CA PHE A 39 0.89 9.39 -17.95
C PHE A 39 1.55 8.95 -19.25
N GLY A 40 1.51 7.66 -19.59
CA GLY A 40 2.03 7.16 -20.87
C GLY A 40 1.38 7.85 -22.07
N GLU A 41 0.05 7.82 -22.15
CA GLU A 41 -0.71 8.46 -23.24
C GLU A 41 -0.46 9.97 -23.33
N PHE A 42 -0.37 10.65 -22.18
CA PHE A 42 -0.14 12.09 -22.13
C PHE A 42 1.27 12.46 -22.59
N TYR A 43 2.30 11.69 -22.21
CA TYR A 43 3.65 11.95 -22.69
C TYR A 43 3.82 11.61 -24.17
N ASP A 44 3.14 10.59 -24.68
CA ASP A 44 3.10 10.31 -26.12
C ASP A 44 2.44 11.44 -26.91
N MET A 45 1.38 12.04 -26.34
CA MET A 45 0.77 13.26 -26.89
C MET A 45 1.79 14.41 -26.91
N ILE A 46 2.48 14.69 -25.81
CA ILE A 46 3.53 15.72 -25.78
C ILE A 46 4.61 15.46 -26.83
N GLN A 47 5.08 14.22 -26.99
CA GLN A 47 6.08 13.87 -27.99
C GLN A 47 5.61 14.16 -29.42
N LYS A 48 4.35 13.82 -29.75
CA LYS A 48 3.74 14.14 -31.04
C LYS A 48 3.67 15.66 -31.28
N ALA A 49 3.30 16.43 -30.26
CA ALA A 49 3.21 17.89 -30.37
C ALA A 49 4.58 18.55 -30.63
N LEU A 50 5.65 17.97 -30.07
CA LEU A 50 7.03 18.44 -30.29
C LEU A 50 7.60 17.98 -31.65
N GLY A 51 7.20 16.80 -32.13
CA GLY A 51 7.71 16.23 -33.38
C GLY A 51 7.10 16.85 -34.64
N THR A 52 5.82 17.20 -34.62
CA THR A 52 5.10 17.76 -35.78
C THR A 52 4.30 19.01 -35.39
N PRO A 53 4.57 20.18 -36.02
CA PRO A 53 3.80 21.39 -35.75
C PRO A 53 2.29 21.18 -36.03
N ASN A 54 1.42 21.72 -35.16
CA ASN A 54 -0.05 21.59 -35.24
C ASN A 54 -0.59 20.14 -35.21
N ALA A 55 0.18 19.16 -34.74
CA ALA A 55 -0.30 17.79 -34.65
C ALA A 55 -1.33 17.54 -33.53
N ILE A 56 -1.36 18.44 -32.53
CA ILE A 56 -2.28 18.38 -31.40
C ILE A 56 -2.95 19.73 -31.20
N THR A 57 -4.24 19.68 -30.91
CA THR A 57 -5.07 20.84 -30.61
C THR A 57 -4.99 21.21 -29.13
N MET A 58 -5.24 22.49 -28.81
CA MET A 58 -5.32 22.94 -27.41
C MET A 58 -6.44 22.22 -26.64
N ASP A 59 -7.53 21.85 -27.32
CA ASP A 59 -8.65 21.13 -26.71
C ASP A 59 -8.28 19.70 -26.32
N GLU A 60 -7.47 18.99 -27.12
CA GLU A 60 -6.95 17.66 -26.77
C GLU A 60 -6.02 17.73 -25.54
N TYR A 61 -5.14 18.73 -25.50
CA TYR A 61 -4.24 18.94 -24.37
C TYR A 61 -5.01 19.29 -23.07
N MET A 62 -5.96 20.23 -23.14
CA MET A 62 -6.83 20.57 -22.02
C MET A 62 -7.72 19.38 -21.60
N GLY A 63 -8.19 18.59 -22.57
CA GLY A 63 -8.94 17.36 -22.34
C GLY A 63 -8.13 16.34 -21.55
N GLY A 64 -6.85 16.16 -21.89
CA GLY A 64 -5.90 15.34 -21.12
C GLY A 64 -5.77 15.82 -19.67
N LEU A 65 -5.56 17.12 -19.45
CA LEU A 65 -5.45 17.66 -18.09
C LEU A 65 -6.75 17.48 -17.28
N ILE A 66 -7.91 17.64 -17.90
CA ILE A 66 -9.21 17.42 -17.26
C ILE A 66 -9.41 15.92 -16.91
N SER A 67 -9.00 15.00 -17.77
CA SER A 67 -9.09 13.57 -17.47
C SER A 67 -8.19 13.17 -16.30
N PHE A 68 -6.98 13.73 -16.22
CA PHE A 68 -6.12 13.59 -15.04
C PHE A 68 -6.77 14.17 -13.78
N ALA A 69 -7.30 15.38 -13.86
CA ALA A 69 -7.95 16.01 -12.71
C ALA A 69 -9.11 15.16 -12.15
N LYS A 70 -9.87 14.49 -13.02
CA LYS A 70 -10.94 13.55 -12.60
C LYS A 70 -10.36 12.33 -11.87
N LEU A 71 -9.31 11.71 -12.39
CA LEU A 71 -8.65 10.56 -11.75
C LEU A 71 -8.04 10.95 -10.39
N ALA A 72 -7.30 12.06 -10.35
CA ALA A 72 -6.69 12.57 -9.13
C ALA A 72 -7.75 12.92 -8.06
N THR A 73 -8.86 13.55 -8.46
CA THR A 73 -9.95 13.86 -7.54
C THR A 73 -10.56 12.58 -6.96
N MET A 74 -10.81 11.56 -7.79
CA MET A 74 -11.34 10.28 -7.34
C MET A 74 -10.38 9.59 -6.34
N TRP A 75 -9.09 9.60 -6.66
CA TRP A 75 -8.04 9.05 -5.79
C TRP A 75 -8.01 9.75 -4.42
N ILE A 76 -8.03 11.09 -4.39
CA ILE A 76 -8.02 11.86 -3.13
C ILE A 76 -9.26 11.56 -2.29
N VAL A 77 -10.45 11.58 -2.91
CA VAL A 77 -11.72 11.33 -2.20
C VAL A 77 -11.73 9.93 -1.60
N LEU A 78 -11.30 8.93 -2.37
CA LEU A 78 -11.24 7.55 -1.91
C LEU A 78 -10.18 7.36 -0.81
N GLY A 79 -9.01 7.98 -0.94
CA GLY A 79 -7.96 7.96 0.08
C GLY A 79 -8.42 8.57 1.41
N LEU A 80 -9.09 9.73 1.37
CA LEU A 80 -9.66 10.37 2.56
C LEU A 80 -10.75 9.51 3.22
N ALA A 81 -11.67 8.95 2.42
CA ALA A 81 -12.72 8.08 2.92
C ALA A 81 -12.15 6.81 3.57
N THR A 82 -11.15 6.19 2.92
CA THR A 82 -10.47 5.00 3.43
C THR A 82 -9.74 5.31 4.73
N SER A 83 -8.98 6.42 4.79
CA SER A 83 -8.28 6.86 6.00
C SER A 83 -9.24 7.06 7.18
N PHE A 84 -10.38 7.72 6.94
CA PHE A 84 -11.41 7.90 7.96
C PHE A 84 -12.01 6.57 8.44
N LEU A 85 -12.37 5.68 7.50
CA LEU A 85 -12.94 4.37 7.83
C LEU A 85 -11.95 3.50 8.60
N THR A 86 -10.69 3.48 8.20
CA THR A 86 -9.62 2.75 8.89
C THR A 86 -9.41 3.29 10.31
N ALA A 87 -9.36 4.61 10.49
CA ALA A 87 -9.27 5.22 11.82
C ALA A 87 -10.47 4.85 12.71
N HIS A 88 -11.68 4.84 12.15
CA HIS A 88 -12.89 4.44 12.87
C HIS A 88 -12.87 2.95 13.23
N PHE A 89 -12.47 2.09 12.29
CA PHE A 89 -12.32 0.66 12.50
C PHE A 89 -11.32 0.36 13.62
N LEU A 90 -10.14 0.99 13.59
CA LEU A 90 -9.12 0.90 14.63
C LEU A 90 -9.65 1.35 15.99
N PHE A 91 -10.42 2.43 16.04
CA PHE A 91 -11.05 2.88 17.29
C PHE A 91 -11.98 1.80 17.88
N ARG A 92 -12.88 1.22 17.07
CA ARG A 92 -13.78 0.14 17.52
C ARG A 92 -13.02 -1.11 17.93
N TRP A 93 -11.97 -1.45 17.19
CA TRP A 93 -11.14 -2.59 17.52
C TRP A 93 -10.45 -2.41 18.86
N ARG A 94 -9.86 -1.23 19.13
CA ARG A 94 -9.29 -0.87 20.43
C ARG A 94 -10.33 -0.95 21.55
N THR A 95 -11.55 -0.44 21.35
CA THR A 95 -12.64 -0.55 22.33
C THR A 95 -12.91 -2.01 22.70
N SER A 96 -12.98 -2.91 21.72
CA SER A 96 -13.24 -4.33 22.00
C SER A 96 -12.11 -5.02 22.79
N MET A 97 -10.86 -4.59 22.58
CA MET A 97 -9.72 -5.11 23.34
C MET A 97 -9.80 -4.63 24.79
N VAL A 98 -10.07 -3.34 24.99
CA VAL A 98 -10.22 -2.72 26.31
C VAL A 98 -11.38 -3.36 27.09
N GLU A 99 -12.55 -3.55 26.46
CA GLU A 99 -13.70 -4.25 27.07
C GLU A 99 -13.32 -5.65 27.57
N TRP A 100 -12.53 -6.39 26.78
CA TRP A 100 -12.06 -7.71 27.20
C TRP A 100 -11.07 -7.63 28.36
N TYR A 101 -10.10 -6.71 28.31
CA TYR A 101 -9.14 -6.53 29.39
C TYR A 101 -9.81 -6.14 30.70
N HIS A 102 -10.86 -5.31 30.66
CA HIS A 102 -11.68 -5.01 31.83
C HIS A 102 -12.33 -6.26 32.43
N SER A 103 -12.83 -7.18 31.60
CA SER A 103 -13.46 -8.42 32.09
C SER A 103 -12.50 -9.38 32.81
N VAL A 104 -11.19 -9.22 32.61
CA VAL A 104 -10.14 -10.05 33.25
C VAL A 104 -9.25 -9.23 34.19
N PHE A 105 -9.60 -7.97 34.44
CA PHE A 105 -8.75 -7.03 35.16
C PHE A 105 -8.46 -7.47 36.59
N ASP A 106 -9.40 -8.14 37.25
CA ASP A 106 -9.21 -8.69 38.60
C ASP A 106 -8.00 -9.65 38.70
N LYS A 107 -7.65 -10.32 37.60
CA LYS A 107 -6.49 -11.22 37.51
C LYS A 107 -5.20 -10.49 37.11
N ALA A 108 -5.31 -9.37 36.39
CA ALA A 108 -4.18 -8.65 35.81
C ALA A 108 -3.72 -7.44 36.63
N ARG A 109 -4.55 -6.95 37.58
CA ARG A 109 -4.30 -5.75 38.38
C ARG A 109 -3.05 -5.80 39.28
N THR A 110 -2.49 -6.98 39.53
CA THR A 110 -1.29 -7.16 40.35
C THR A 110 0.00 -6.79 39.62
N ILE A 111 -0.07 -6.58 38.30
CA ILE A 111 1.07 -6.17 37.48
C ILE A 111 1.20 -4.65 37.56
N GLU A 112 2.41 -4.16 37.83
CA GLU A 112 2.71 -2.74 37.84
C GLU A 112 2.38 -2.10 36.48
N GLY A 113 1.64 -1.00 36.51
CA GLY A 113 1.22 -0.29 35.29
C GLY A 113 0.26 -1.08 34.40
N ALA A 114 -0.46 -2.09 34.92
CA ALA A 114 -1.39 -2.89 34.13
C ALA A 114 -2.41 -2.05 33.35
N SER A 115 -2.95 -0.98 33.94
CA SER A 115 -3.90 -0.07 33.27
C SER A 115 -3.27 0.79 32.17
N GLN A 116 -1.97 1.10 32.29
CA GLN A 116 -1.22 1.85 31.28
C GLN A 116 -0.88 0.95 30.10
N ARG A 117 -0.36 -0.25 30.35
CA ARG A 117 -0.05 -1.26 29.32
C ARG A 117 -1.28 -1.63 28.49
N VAL A 118 -2.44 -1.83 29.13
CA VAL A 118 -3.69 -2.10 28.42
C VAL A 118 -4.06 -0.99 27.43
N GLN A 119 -3.73 0.27 27.72
CA GLN A 119 -4.00 1.39 26.82
C GLN A 119 -2.92 1.53 25.75
N GLU A 120 -1.66 1.68 26.16
CA GLU A 120 -0.53 1.94 25.26
C GLU A 120 -0.28 0.77 24.32
N ASP A 121 -0.24 -0.47 24.82
CA ASP A 121 0.04 -1.65 24.00
C ASP A 121 -1.09 -1.89 23.01
N THR A 122 -2.35 -1.71 23.43
CA THR A 122 -3.51 -1.85 22.54
C THR A 122 -3.47 -0.83 21.40
N ILE A 123 -3.02 0.41 21.68
CA ILE A 123 -2.84 1.44 20.65
C ILE A 123 -1.69 1.07 19.72
N LYS A 124 -0.49 0.79 20.26
CA LYS A 124 0.70 0.45 19.46
C LYS A 124 0.44 -0.78 18.59
N PHE A 125 -0.11 -1.85 19.17
CA PHE A 125 -0.47 -3.08 18.46
C PHE A 125 -1.46 -2.84 17.32
N SER A 126 -2.55 -2.09 17.58
CA SER A 126 -3.56 -1.83 16.56
C SER A 126 -3.00 -1.04 15.37
N ARG A 127 -2.13 -0.05 15.64
CA ARG A 127 -1.46 0.75 14.60
C ARG A 127 -0.45 -0.07 13.80
N ILE A 128 0.38 -0.86 14.47
CA ILE A 128 1.38 -1.71 13.81
C ILE A 128 0.70 -2.73 12.92
N LEU A 129 -0.34 -3.41 13.40
CA LEU A 129 -1.04 -4.41 12.60
C LEU A 129 -1.78 -3.82 11.41
N GLU A 130 -2.37 -2.64 11.56
CA GLU A 130 -3.01 -1.96 10.44
C GLU A 130 -1.95 -1.52 9.44
N SER A 131 -0.96 -0.71 9.83
CA SER A 131 0.09 -0.28 8.92
C SER A 131 0.76 -1.45 8.18
N LEU A 132 1.15 -2.52 8.91
CA LEU A 132 1.76 -3.70 8.30
C LEU A 132 0.79 -4.43 7.37
N GLY A 133 -0.46 -4.63 7.79
CA GLY A 133 -1.47 -5.34 7.00
C GLY A 133 -1.85 -4.58 5.73
N THR A 134 -2.11 -3.28 5.85
CA THR A 134 -2.45 -2.38 4.75
C THR A 134 -1.30 -2.34 3.74
N SER A 135 -0.07 -2.06 4.19
CA SER A 135 1.10 -1.97 3.30
C SER A 135 1.48 -3.31 2.66
N PHE A 136 1.31 -4.43 3.37
CA PHE A 136 1.57 -5.75 2.81
C PHE A 136 0.61 -6.07 1.66
N ILE A 137 -0.68 -5.82 1.86
CA ILE A 137 -1.72 -6.08 0.85
C ILE A 137 -1.56 -5.13 -0.34
N GLU A 138 -1.33 -3.85 -0.07
CA GLU A 138 -1.06 -2.83 -1.09
C GLU A 138 0.16 -3.23 -1.94
N SER A 139 1.27 -3.62 -1.31
CA SER A 139 2.48 -4.05 -2.03
C SER A 139 2.24 -5.24 -2.95
N ILE A 140 1.44 -6.22 -2.51
CA ILE A 140 1.06 -7.38 -3.33
C ILE A 140 0.17 -6.94 -4.50
N MET A 141 -0.82 -6.08 -4.26
CA MET A 141 -1.71 -5.58 -5.30
C MET A 141 -0.93 -4.78 -6.34
N VAL A 142 -0.06 -3.86 -5.92
CA VAL A 142 0.85 -3.11 -6.81
C VAL A 142 1.71 -4.07 -7.62
N LEU A 143 2.32 -5.08 -6.98
CA LEU A 143 3.12 -6.06 -7.69
C LEU A 143 2.29 -6.79 -8.77
N ILE A 144 1.09 -7.26 -8.44
CA ILE A 144 0.22 -7.99 -9.37
C ILE A 144 -0.21 -7.10 -10.54
N GLU A 145 -0.46 -5.82 -10.30
CA GLU A 145 -0.99 -4.92 -11.32
C GLU A 145 0.11 -4.29 -12.19
N PHE A 146 1.25 -3.91 -11.60
CA PHE A 146 2.37 -3.33 -12.35
C PHE A 146 3.22 -4.38 -13.06
N PHE A 147 3.23 -5.63 -12.59
CA PHE A 147 4.02 -6.67 -13.25
C PHE A 147 3.60 -6.90 -14.71
N PRO A 148 2.31 -7.09 -15.06
CA PRO A 148 1.87 -7.17 -16.46
C PRO A 148 2.22 -5.92 -17.27
N LEU A 149 2.07 -4.73 -16.69
CA LEU A 149 2.39 -3.46 -17.35
C LEU A 149 3.88 -3.39 -17.72
N LEU A 150 4.76 -3.74 -16.77
CA LEU A 150 6.20 -3.81 -17.01
C LEU A 150 6.57 -4.86 -18.06
N MET A 151 5.89 -6.01 -18.06
CA MET A 151 6.10 -7.04 -19.07
C MET A 151 5.72 -6.54 -20.47
N GLY A 152 4.65 -5.78 -20.60
CA GLY A 152 4.26 -5.14 -21.87
C GLY A 152 5.29 -4.11 -22.35
N LEU A 153 5.79 -3.26 -21.47
CA LEU A 153 6.81 -2.26 -21.79
C LEU A 153 8.21 -2.84 -22.04
N SER A 154 8.50 -4.02 -21.48
CA SER A 154 9.78 -4.73 -21.65
C SER A 154 9.98 -5.26 -23.08
N ILE A 155 8.90 -5.43 -23.86
CA ILE A 155 8.96 -5.91 -25.24
C ILE A 155 9.66 -4.84 -26.11
N GLY A 156 10.94 -5.08 -26.42
CA GLY A 156 11.71 -4.23 -27.33
C GLY A 156 12.84 -3.41 -26.70
N ILE A 157 13.09 -3.55 -25.38
CA ILE A 157 14.24 -2.91 -24.72
C ILE A 157 15.31 -3.98 -24.39
N PRO A 158 16.36 -4.13 -25.22
CA PRO A 158 17.43 -5.09 -24.93
C PRO A 158 18.30 -4.60 -23.77
N ILE A 159 18.60 -5.48 -22.83
CA ILE A 159 19.53 -5.21 -21.72
C ILE A 159 20.87 -5.86 -22.01
N LEU A 160 21.94 -5.10 -21.72
CA LEU A 160 23.35 -5.48 -21.96
C LEU A 160 23.72 -6.91 -21.50
N TRP A 161 23.09 -7.41 -20.43
CA TRP A 161 23.37 -8.72 -19.82
C TRP A 161 22.41 -9.85 -20.25
N PHE A 162 21.22 -9.53 -20.77
CA PHE A 162 20.18 -10.50 -21.11
C PHE A 162 19.85 -10.58 -22.61
N GLY A 163 20.49 -9.74 -23.44
CA GLY A 163 20.32 -9.75 -24.90
C GLY A 163 18.89 -9.39 -25.32
N ASP A 164 18.43 -10.03 -26.41
CA ASP A 164 17.09 -9.83 -26.99
C ASP A 164 15.97 -10.63 -26.30
N TRP A 165 16.22 -11.12 -25.08
CA TRP A 165 15.18 -11.84 -24.36
C TRP A 165 14.05 -10.88 -23.97
N GLU A 166 12.81 -11.22 -24.36
CA GLU A 166 11.61 -10.38 -24.21
C GLU A 166 11.35 -9.93 -22.76
N TYR A 167 11.78 -10.73 -21.78
CA TYR A 167 11.59 -10.47 -20.34
C TYR A 167 12.85 -9.99 -19.63
N SER A 168 13.87 -9.58 -20.39
CA SER A 168 15.17 -9.15 -19.87
C SER A 168 15.05 -8.06 -18.79
N LEU A 169 14.15 -7.09 -18.97
CA LEU A 169 13.98 -5.96 -18.06
C LEU A 169 13.33 -6.35 -16.74
N VAL A 170 12.29 -7.17 -16.80
CA VAL A 170 11.61 -7.67 -15.61
C VAL A 170 12.49 -8.64 -14.83
N ALA A 171 13.19 -9.54 -15.51
CA ALA A 171 14.11 -10.48 -14.88
C ALA A 171 15.33 -9.76 -14.25
N GLY A 172 15.87 -8.75 -14.93
CA GLY A 172 16.95 -7.90 -14.41
C GLY A 172 16.52 -7.14 -13.16
N ALA A 173 15.34 -6.51 -13.19
CA ALA A 173 14.78 -5.80 -12.03
C ALA A 173 14.54 -6.75 -10.85
N PHE A 174 14.02 -7.95 -11.10
CA PHE A 174 13.79 -8.96 -10.07
C PHE A 174 15.09 -9.46 -9.45
N LEU A 175 16.10 -9.79 -10.26
CA LEU A 175 17.42 -10.19 -9.79
C LEU A 175 18.10 -9.08 -8.99
N TRP A 176 17.95 -7.82 -9.41
CA TRP A 176 18.47 -6.68 -8.67
C TRP A 176 17.76 -6.49 -7.33
N ALA A 177 16.43 -6.60 -7.30
CA ALA A 177 15.66 -6.45 -6.06
C ALA A 177 16.01 -7.56 -5.06
N VAL A 178 15.91 -8.83 -5.47
CA VAL A 178 16.20 -9.98 -4.60
C VAL A 178 17.68 -10.04 -4.25
N GLY A 179 18.56 -9.90 -5.24
CA GLY A 179 20.01 -9.91 -5.06
C GLY A 179 20.48 -8.77 -4.16
N GLY A 180 19.93 -7.56 -4.35
CA GLY A 180 20.20 -6.40 -3.50
C GLY A 180 19.75 -6.63 -2.06
N THR A 181 18.56 -7.19 -1.84
CA THR A 181 18.10 -7.53 -0.48
C THR A 181 19.01 -8.57 0.18
N ILE A 182 19.35 -9.66 -0.52
CA ILE A 182 20.25 -10.69 0.00
C ILE A 182 21.62 -10.10 0.32
N LEU A 183 22.16 -9.28 -0.59
CA LEU A 183 23.44 -8.60 -0.40
C LEU A 183 23.39 -7.71 0.84
N MET A 184 22.34 -6.91 1.02
CA MET A 184 22.17 -6.08 2.22
C MET A 184 22.08 -6.90 3.50
N VAL A 185 21.37 -8.04 3.50
CA VAL A 185 21.30 -8.96 4.65
C VAL A 185 22.68 -9.52 4.97
N ILE A 186 23.43 -9.95 3.96
CA ILE A 186 24.81 -10.45 4.13
C ILE A 186 25.71 -9.33 4.66
N LEU A 187 25.61 -8.12 4.12
CA LEU A 187 26.41 -6.98 4.56
C LEU A 187 26.09 -6.61 6.01
N ALA A 188 24.80 -6.59 6.37
CA ALA A 188 24.35 -6.32 7.74
C ALA A 188 24.88 -7.36 8.73
N TYR A 189 24.86 -8.64 8.34
CA TYR A 189 25.43 -9.73 9.12
C TYR A 189 26.95 -9.61 9.27
N LEU A 190 27.68 -9.33 8.18
CA LEU A 190 29.15 -9.20 8.17
C LEU A 190 29.64 -7.98 8.95
N LEU A 191 29.01 -6.83 8.74
CA LEU A 191 29.35 -5.57 9.42
C LEU A 191 28.80 -5.50 10.85
N ARG A 192 28.00 -6.49 11.27
CA ARG A 192 27.33 -6.53 12.58
C ARG A 192 26.68 -5.19 12.90
N LEU A 193 25.96 -4.63 11.94
CA LEU A 193 25.21 -3.39 12.14
C LEU A 193 24.25 -3.61 13.33
N VAL A 194 24.57 -2.99 14.47
CA VAL A 194 23.70 -3.00 15.65
C VAL A 194 22.38 -2.40 15.22
N GLY A 195 21.29 -3.11 15.46
CA GLY A 195 19.94 -2.68 15.10
C GLY A 195 19.66 -1.32 15.70
N ILE A 196 19.71 -0.28 14.87
CA ILE A 196 19.10 1.01 15.19
C ILE A 196 17.60 0.80 14.96
N GLU A 197 16.97 0.05 15.86
CA GLU A 197 15.52 0.15 16.02
C GLU A 197 15.27 1.59 16.49
N TYR A 198 14.69 2.38 15.59
CA TYR A 198 14.20 3.70 15.92
C TYR A 198 13.18 3.56 17.05
N ASP A 199 13.42 4.28 18.14
CA ASP A 199 12.47 4.49 19.24
C ASP A 199 11.08 4.85 18.66
N LEU A 200 10.07 4.04 19.00
CA LEU A 200 8.65 4.21 18.66
C LEU A 200 7.82 4.72 19.84
#